data_AF-A0A2N4T5Q2-F1
#
_entry.id   AF-A0A2N4T5Q2-F1
#
_cell.length_a   1.000
_cell.length_b   1.000
_cell.length_c   1.000
_cell.angle_alpha   90.00
_cell.angle_beta   90.00
_cell.angle_gamma   90.00
#
_symmetry.space_group_name_H-M   'P 1'
#
loop_
_entity.id
_entity.type
_entity.pdbx_description
1 polymer ?
#
loop_
_entity_poly.entity_id
_entity_poly.type
_entity_poly.pdbx_seq_one_letter_code
_entity_poly.pdbx_strand_id
1 'polypeptide(L)'
;MLAALAGALALLGPGLLEALRTGAGPGWGSECTVETAEGRIGLDREQAQRATTAVALAARGQAPPDTSDLDDAVLQRLAEGPPGDAGPSLSCRATAAEDLPAQELTPSGLTPRAQRLLEAMTGVFGEQSLGGFAPGGVGTGHGAESTHYDGRAVDVFFRPVTEENRRQGWVLAHWLVAHAEELEVQYVIFDDRVWSVHGLRGQWQDYDAPDPDNEILRHLDHVHVDVLRGGTR
;
A
#
# COMPACT_ATOMS: atom_id res chain seq x y z
N MET A 1 -38.15 -50.24 16.22
CA MET A 1 -37.79 -48.80 16.23
C MET A 1 -36.80 -48.57 15.10
N LEU A 2 -37.13 -47.62 14.22
CA LEU A 2 -36.39 -47.20 13.02
C LEU A 2 -35.07 -46.50 13.35
N ALA A 3 -34.10 -46.55 12.43
CA ALA A 3 -33.37 -45.35 11.96
C ALA A 3 -32.61 -45.65 10.66
N ALA A 4 -33.02 -44.99 9.58
CA ALA A 4 -32.33 -44.97 8.28
C ALA A 4 -31.33 -43.80 8.25
N LEU A 5 -30.10 -44.06 7.82
CA LEU A 5 -29.09 -43.04 7.51
C LEU A 5 -29.29 -42.57 6.06
N ALA A 6 -29.87 -41.39 5.88
CA ALA A 6 -29.90 -40.70 4.59
C ALA A 6 -28.73 -39.72 4.53
N GLY A 7 -27.79 -39.97 3.61
CA GLY A 7 -26.69 -39.05 3.30
C GLY A 7 -27.21 -37.80 2.61
N ALA A 8 -26.80 -36.63 3.10
CA ALA A 8 -27.07 -35.36 2.46
C ALA A 8 -26.10 -35.17 1.28
N LEU A 9 -26.62 -35.35 0.06
CA LEU A 9 -25.96 -34.92 -1.17
C LEU A 9 -26.13 -33.39 -1.27
N ALA A 10 -25.10 -32.63 -0.93
CA ALA A 10 -25.12 -31.18 -1.08
C ALA A 10 -25.06 -30.83 -2.59
N LEU A 11 -26.18 -30.35 -3.14
CA LEU A 11 -26.21 -29.72 -4.45
C LEU A 11 -25.47 -28.39 -4.36
N LEU A 12 -24.23 -28.36 -4.86
CA LEU A 12 -23.43 -27.14 -4.98
C LEU A 12 -24.14 -26.20 -5.96
N GLY A 13 -24.69 -25.10 -5.45
CA GLY A 13 -25.30 -24.07 -6.29
C GLY A 13 -24.25 -23.35 -7.15
N PRO A 14 -24.63 -22.77 -8.29
CA PRO A 14 -23.70 -22.11 -9.20
C PRO A 14 -22.85 -21.00 -8.53
N GLY A 15 -23.36 -20.35 -7.47
CA GLY A 15 -22.61 -19.35 -6.71
C GLY A 15 -21.43 -19.90 -5.91
N LEU A 16 -21.45 -21.17 -5.50
CA LEU A 16 -20.33 -21.79 -4.80
C LEU A 16 -19.22 -22.22 -5.77
N LEU A 17 -19.57 -22.59 -7.00
CA LEU A 17 -18.61 -22.83 -8.06
C LEU A 17 -17.92 -21.53 -8.51
N GLU A 18 -18.63 -20.40 -8.48
CA GLU A 18 -18.04 -19.08 -8.77
C GLU A 18 -17.14 -18.58 -7.62
N ALA A 19 -17.51 -18.84 -6.36
CA ALA A 19 -16.68 -18.55 -5.20
C ALA A 19 -15.39 -19.39 -5.18
N LEU A 20 -15.47 -20.66 -5.60
CA LEU A 20 -14.30 -21.54 -5.77
C LEU A 20 -13.42 -21.13 -6.95
N ARG A 21 -13.97 -20.47 -7.97
CA ARG A 21 -13.21 -19.90 -9.10
C ARG A 21 -12.53 -18.58 -8.76
N THR A 22 -13.11 -17.81 -7.82
CA THR A 22 -12.60 -16.51 -7.38
C THR A 22 -11.77 -16.58 -6.09
N GLY A 23 -11.51 -17.78 -5.56
CA GLY A 23 -10.74 -17.98 -4.32
C GLY A 23 -11.41 -17.40 -3.06
N ALA A 24 -12.66 -16.97 -3.14
CA ALA A 24 -13.37 -16.34 -2.05
C ALA A 24 -13.88 -17.42 -1.06
N GLY A 25 -13.06 -17.74 -0.07
CA GLY A 25 -13.45 -18.57 1.07
C GLY A 25 -14.67 -17.99 1.82
N PRO A 26 -15.48 -18.85 2.48
CA PRO A 26 -16.67 -18.39 3.18
C PRO A 26 -16.28 -17.68 4.47
N GLY A 27 -16.35 -16.34 4.42
CA GLY A 27 -16.41 -15.49 5.59
C GLY A 27 -15.22 -14.54 5.66
N TRP A 28 -15.53 -13.26 5.46
CA TRP A 28 -14.67 -12.07 5.50
C TRP A 28 -14.22 -11.74 4.08
N GLY A 29 -14.72 -10.60 3.55
CA GLY A 29 -14.36 -10.15 2.21
C GLY A 29 -12.85 -9.98 2.08
N SER A 30 -12.35 -9.91 0.85
CA SER A 30 -10.92 -9.75 0.59
C SER A 30 -10.30 -8.59 1.39
N GLU A 31 -9.08 -8.78 1.87
CA GLU A 31 -8.36 -7.76 2.63
C GLU A 31 -7.90 -6.65 1.70
N CYS A 32 -7.46 -7.03 0.50
CA CYS A 32 -7.09 -6.15 -0.57
C CYS A 32 -7.99 -6.36 -1.80
N THR A 33 -8.06 -5.34 -2.64
CA THR A 33 -8.80 -5.38 -3.91
C THR A 33 -8.03 -4.65 -4.99
N VAL A 34 -8.01 -5.22 -6.18
CA VAL A 34 -7.45 -4.60 -7.40
C VAL A 34 -8.58 -4.35 -8.40
N GLU A 35 -8.68 -3.12 -8.90
CA GLU A 35 -9.68 -2.74 -9.92
C GLU A 35 -9.10 -2.97 -11.32
N THR A 36 -9.51 -4.06 -11.98
CA THR A 36 -9.11 -4.38 -13.37
C THR A 36 -10.16 -3.89 -14.37
N ALA A 37 -9.89 -4.03 -15.68
CA ALA A 37 -10.87 -3.64 -16.70
C ALA A 37 -12.08 -4.60 -16.70
N GLU A 38 -11.87 -5.83 -16.25
CA GLU A 38 -12.81 -6.94 -16.18
C GLU A 38 -13.60 -6.94 -14.87
N GLY A 39 -13.14 -6.17 -13.87
CA GLY A 39 -13.81 -5.97 -12.58
C GLY A 39 -12.85 -6.00 -11.39
N ARG A 40 -13.43 -6.06 -10.20
CA ARG A 40 -12.70 -6.05 -8.93
C ARG A 40 -12.25 -7.44 -8.55
N ILE A 41 -10.94 -7.65 -8.43
CA ILE A 41 -10.33 -8.90 -7.98
C ILE A 41 -9.92 -8.75 -6.51
N GLY A 42 -10.31 -9.72 -5.68
CA GLY A 42 -9.95 -9.75 -4.27
C GLY A 42 -8.65 -10.51 -4.03
N LEU A 43 -7.81 -10.00 -3.12
CA LEU A 43 -6.59 -10.65 -2.66
C LEU A 43 -6.60 -10.75 -1.14
N ASP A 44 -6.05 -11.83 -0.59
CA ASP A 44 -5.58 -11.81 0.80
C ASP A 44 -4.32 -10.94 0.95
N ARG A 45 -3.92 -10.66 2.19
CA ARG A 45 -2.75 -9.84 2.49
C ARG A 45 -1.47 -10.37 1.85
N GLU A 46 -1.21 -11.67 1.97
CA GLU A 46 0.03 -12.27 1.49
C GLU A 46 0.11 -12.23 -0.04
N GLN A 47 -1.01 -12.48 -0.73
CA GLN A 47 -1.14 -12.33 -2.17
C GLN A 47 -0.86 -10.89 -2.61
N ALA A 48 -1.41 -9.88 -1.92
CA ALA A 48 -1.16 -8.48 -2.24
C ALA A 48 0.31 -8.08 -2.04
N GLN A 49 0.93 -8.53 -0.95
CA GLN A 49 2.37 -8.32 -0.68
C GLN A 49 3.24 -8.98 -1.76
N ARG A 50 2.96 -10.24 -2.12
CA ARG A 50 3.67 -10.95 -3.19
C ARG A 50 3.50 -10.24 -4.54
N ALA A 51 2.27 -9.87 -4.91
CA ALA A 51 1.96 -9.23 -6.18
C ALA A 51 2.69 -7.89 -6.35
N THR A 52 2.60 -7.01 -5.35
CA THR A 52 3.24 -5.69 -5.39
C THR A 52 4.76 -5.80 -5.36
N THR A 53 5.32 -6.74 -4.58
CA THR A 53 6.76 -7.02 -4.58
C THR A 53 7.24 -7.56 -5.93
N ALA A 54 6.47 -8.46 -6.55
CA ALA A 54 6.80 -9.01 -7.87
C ALA A 54 6.84 -7.93 -8.95
N VAL A 55 5.84 -7.04 -8.98
CA VAL A 55 5.81 -5.91 -9.91
C VAL A 55 7.01 -4.98 -9.71
N ALA A 56 7.32 -4.63 -8.46
CA ALA A 56 8.46 -3.76 -8.15
C ALA A 56 9.81 -4.37 -8.56
N LEU A 57 10.03 -5.66 -8.29
CA LEU A 57 11.26 -6.37 -8.67
C LEU A 57 11.36 -6.56 -10.18
N ALA A 58 10.27 -6.91 -10.85
CA ALA A 58 10.23 -7.07 -12.30
C ALA A 58 10.55 -5.75 -13.03
N ALA A 59 10.02 -4.62 -12.55
CA ALA A 59 10.33 -3.28 -13.09
C ALA A 59 11.84 -2.94 -13.02
N ARG A 60 12.56 -3.57 -12.08
CA ARG A 60 14.01 -3.43 -11.91
C ARG A 60 14.83 -4.51 -12.62
N GLY A 61 14.18 -5.40 -13.38
CA GLY A 61 14.82 -6.54 -14.03
C GLY A 61 15.35 -7.59 -13.04
N GLN A 62 14.84 -7.63 -11.82
CA GLN A 62 15.18 -8.63 -10.81
C GLN A 62 14.20 -9.80 -10.86
N ALA A 63 14.63 -10.95 -10.34
CA ALA A 63 13.79 -12.14 -10.26
C ALA A 63 12.62 -11.89 -9.28
N PRO A 64 11.35 -11.92 -9.75
CA PRO A 64 10.20 -11.79 -8.86
C PRO A 64 9.97 -13.07 -8.05
N PRO A 65 9.23 -13.01 -6.92
CA PRO A 65 8.72 -14.21 -6.26
C PRO A 65 7.75 -14.97 -7.16
N ASP A 66 7.41 -16.20 -6.77
CA ASP A 66 6.38 -16.99 -7.45
C ASP A 66 5.00 -16.33 -7.29
N THR A 67 4.34 -16.10 -8.42
CA THR A 67 3.00 -15.52 -8.54
C THR A 67 2.09 -16.38 -9.41
N SER A 68 2.41 -17.66 -9.59
CA SER A 68 1.66 -18.57 -10.46
C SER A 68 0.23 -18.84 -9.99
N ASP A 69 -0.08 -18.53 -8.73
CA ASP A 69 -1.41 -18.57 -8.13
C ASP A 69 -2.22 -17.27 -8.33
N LEU A 70 -1.61 -16.22 -8.88
CA LEU A 70 -2.24 -14.91 -9.08
C LEU A 70 -2.73 -14.74 -10.52
N ASP A 71 -3.78 -13.92 -10.67
CA ASP A 71 -4.28 -13.53 -11.99
C ASP A 71 -3.31 -12.56 -12.67
N ASP A 72 -2.94 -12.83 -13.93
CA ASP A 72 -2.06 -11.96 -14.73
C ASP A 72 -2.62 -10.53 -14.85
N ALA A 73 -3.95 -10.37 -14.86
CA ALA A 73 -4.61 -9.06 -14.90
C ALA A 73 -4.32 -8.22 -13.64
N VAL A 74 -4.11 -8.86 -12.49
CA VAL A 74 -3.69 -8.17 -11.26
C VAL A 74 -2.28 -7.61 -11.42
N LEU A 75 -1.34 -8.43 -11.88
CA LEU A 75 0.06 -8.03 -12.05
C LEU A 75 0.18 -6.92 -13.10
N GLN A 76 -0.51 -7.07 -14.23
CA GLN A 76 -0.57 -6.04 -15.27
C GLN A 76 -1.14 -4.74 -14.72
N ARG A 77 -2.30 -4.78 -14.04
CA ARG A 77 -2.92 -3.57 -13.49
C ARG A 77 -2.04 -2.87 -12.46
N LEU A 78 -1.37 -3.62 -11.59
CA LEU A 78 -0.45 -3.05 -10.59
C LEU A 78 0.80 -2.42 -11.22
N ALA A 79 1.27 -2.95 -12.35
CA ALA A 79 2.43 -2.43 -13.08
C ALA A 79 2.09 -1.22 -13.95
N GLU A 80 0.97 -1.26 -14.65
CA GLU A 80 0.62 -0.27 -15.69
C GLU A 80 -0.28 0.86 -15.17
N GLY A 81 -1.03 0.62 -14.08
CA GLY A 81 -2.08 1.51 -13.59
C GLY A 81 -3.40 1.35 -14.35
N PRO A 82 -4.40 2.21 -14.10
CA PRO A 82 -5.66 2.22 -14.85
C PRO A 82 -5.43 2.55 -16.35
N PRO A 83 -6.38 2.24 -17.26
CA PRO A 83 -6.20 2.53 -18.68
C PRO A 83 -6.12 4.04 -18.93
N GLY A 84 -5.05 4.48 -19.59
CA GLY A 84 -4.91 5.85 -20.09
C GLY A 84 -4.41 6.89 -19.10
N ASP A 85 -4.11 6.51 -17.85
CA ASP A 85 -3.41 7.38 -16.90
C ASP A 85 -2.76 6.57 -15.76
N ALA A 86 -1.84 7.19 -15.02
CA ALA A 86 -1.38 6.66 -13.74
C ALA A 86 -2.46 6.91 -12.66
N GLY A 87 -2.62 5.99 -11.70
CA GLY A 87 -3.65 6.12 -10.68
C GLY A 87 -3.74 4.94 -9.71
N PRO A 88 -4.53 5.09 -8.64
CA PRO A 88 -4.71 4.05 -7.64
C PRO A 88 -5.39 2.84 -8.26
N SER A 89 -4.78 1.67 -8.07
CA SER A 89 -5.28 0.40 -8.59
C SER A 89 -5.44 -0.67 -7.52
N LEU A 90 -4.73 -0.54 -6.39
CA LEU A 90 -4.84 -1.40 -5.21
C LEU A 90 -5.42 -0.63 -4.04
N SER A 91 -6.36 -1.23 -3.31
CA SER A 91 -6.79 -0.79 -1.99
C SER A 91 -6.67 -1.94 -1.01
N CYS A 92 -6.12 -1.71 0.19
CA CYS A 92 -6.06 -2.71 1.26
C CYS A 92 -6.65 -2.17 2.54
N ARG A 93 -7.50 -2.96 3.18
CA ARG A 93 -7.89 -2.75 4.59
C ARG A 93 -6.70 -3.09 5.46
N ALA A 94 -6.41 -2.24 6.44
CA ALA A 94 -5.39 -2.49 7.43
C ALA A 94 -5.89 -2.10 8.82
N THR A 95 -5.34 -2.74 9.84
CA THR A 95 -5.60 -2.44 11.25
C THR A 95 -4.37 -1.78 11.86
N ALA A 96 -4.57 -0.63 12.50
CA ALA A 96 -3.47 0.04 13.18
C ALA A 96 -3.08 -0.77 14.41
N ALA A 97 -1.79 -1.06 14.56
CA ALA A 97 -1.28 -1.68 15.77
C ALA A 97 -1.52 -0.74 16.97
N GLU A 98 -2.13 -1.29 18.01
CA GLU A 98 -2.40 -0.59 19.27
C GLU A 98 -1.21 -0.74 20.23
N ASP A 99 -1.14 0.15 21.23
CA ASP A 99 -0.15 0.10 22.32
C ASP A 99 1.32 0.07 21.89
N LEU A 100 1.63 0.55 20.70
CA LEU A 100 3.00 0.73 20.25
C LEU A 100 3.72 1.75 21.14
N PRO A 101 4.97 1.52 21.56
CA PRO A 101 5.75 2.53 22.26
C PRO A 101 6.09 3.68 21.30
N ALA A 102 6.09 4.90 21.82
CA ALA A 102 6.74 6.03 21.16
C ALA A 102 8.24 5.75 21.07
N GLN A 103 8.88 6.24 20.00
CA GLN A 103 10.29 6.01 19.75
C GLN A 103 11.02 7.33 19.53
N GLU A 104 12.21 7.42 20.11
CA GLU A 104 13.11 8.54 19.90
C GLU A 104 13.82 8.44 18.54
N LEU A 105 14.31 9.58 18.05
CA LEU A 105 15.08 9.64 16.80
C LEU A 105 16.38 8.84 16.91
N THR A 106 16.73 8.16 15.83
CA THR A 106 18.08 7.62 15.62
C THR A 106 19.01 8.72 15.06
N PRO A 107 20.33 8.46 14.93
CA PRO A 107 21.26 9.42 14.33
C PRO A 107 20.91 9.84 12.89
N SER A 108 20.10 9.07 12.16
CA SER A 108 19.62 9.44 10.82
C SER A 108 18.59 10.58 10.84
N GLY A 109 18.00 10.86 12.01
CA GLY A 109 16.84 11.75 12.15
C GLY A 109 15.50 11.07 11.91
N LEU A 110 15.48 9.75 11.69
CA LEU A 110 14.26 8.94 11.64
C LEU A 110 14.05 8.20 12.96
N THR A 111 12.81 7.88 13.29
CA THR A 111 12.50 6.88 14.31
C THR A 111 12.94 5.48 13.86
N PRO A 112 13.22 4.54 14.78
CA PRO A 112 13.51 3.14 14.46
C PRO A 112 12.47 2.49 13.55
N ARG A 113 11.19 2.83 13.69
CA ARG A 113 10.10 2.35 12.83
C ARG A 113 10.22 2.87 11.40
N ALA A 114 10.39 4.19 11.23
CA ALA A 114 10.59 4.78 9.91
C ALA A 114 11.89 4.27 9.25
N GLN A 115 12.93 4.01 10.04
CA GLN A 115 14.18 3.40 9.56
C GLN A 115 13.96 1.97 9.03
N ARG A 116 13.19 1.13 9.74
CA ARG A 116 12.84 -0.22 9.25
C ARG A 116 12.04 -0.17 7.95
N LEU A 117 11.08 0.75 7.84
CA LEU A 117 10.33 0.97 6.60
C LEU A 117 11.27 1.34 5.45
N LEU A 118 12.20 2.26 5.68
CA LEU A 118 13.19 2.66 4.68
C LEU A 118 14.10 1.49 4.25
N GLU A 119 14.56 0.68 5.20
CA GLU A 119 15.38 -0.51 4.93
C GLU A 119 14.60 -1.56 4.11
N ALA A 120 13.36 -1.85 4.48
CA ALA A 120 12.49 -2.77 3.74
C ALA A 120 12.22 -2.28 2.31
N MET A 121 11.91 -0.99 2.17
CA MET A 121 11.73 -0.35 0.86
C MET A 121 13.01 -0.42 0.02
N THR A 122 14.19 -0.16 0.60
CA THR A 122 15.49 -0.27 -0.07
C THR A 122 15.75 -1.69 -0.58
N GLY A 123 15.35 -2.71 0.18
CA GLY A 123 15.46 -4.11 -0.23
C GLY A 123 14.71 -4.41 -1.54
N VAL A 124 13.52 -3.84 -1.73
CA VAL A 124 12.65 -4.10 -2.89
C VAL A 124 12.94 -3.13 -4.05
N PHE A 125 13.14 -1.85 -3.75
CA PHE A 125 13.22 -0.78 -4.75
C PHE A 125 14.64 -0.30 -5.03
N GLY A 126 15.65 -0.69 -4.24
CA GLY A 126 17.04 -0.25 -4.41
C GLY A 126 17.31 1.09 -3.77
N GLU A 127 18.30 1.84 -4.27
CA GLU A 127 18.49 3.23 -3.84
C GLU A 127 17.42 4.13 -4.47
N GLN A 128 16.77 4.97 -3.67
CA GLN A 128 15.76 5.94 -4.12
C GLN A 128 16.21 7.37 -3.89
N SER A 129 15.54 8.31 -4.56
CA SER A 129 15.66 9.74 -4.25
C SER A 129 14.78 10.08 -3.05
N LEU A 130 15.40 10.31 -1.89
CA LEU A 130 14.71 10.48 -0.62
C LEU A 130 14.75 11.93 -0.10
N GLY A 131 13.77 12.31 0.73
CA GLY A 131 13.73 13.57 1.46
C GLY A 131 12.84 13.55 2.70
N GLY A 132 12.72 14.72 3.32
CA GLY A 132 11.86 14.92 4.50
C GLY A 132 12.49 14.52 5.83
N PHE A 133 13.77 14.14 5.86
CA PHE A 133 14.52 13.87 7.09
C PHE A 133 16.00 14.21 6.93
N ALA A 134 16.70 14.40 8.04
CA ALA A 134 18.13 14.70 8.08
C ALA A 134 18.73 14.30 9.43
N PRO A 135 20.05 14.02 9.53
CA PRO A 135 20.70 13.75 10.80
C PRO A 135 20.41 14.83 11.86
N GLY A 136 19.92 14.41 13.02
CA GLY A 136 19.46 15.32 14.10
C GLY A 136 18.01 15.79 13.98
N GLY A 137 17.29 15.35 12.94
CA GLY A 137 15.90 15.73 12.68
C GLY A 137 15.76 16.98 11.81
N VAL A 138 14.53 17.25 11.37
CA VAL A 138 14.16 18.47 10.64
C VAL A 138 13.16 19.29 11.46
N GLY A 139 13.17 20.61 11.33
CA GLY A 139 12.29 21.51 12.11
C GLY A 139 11.59 22.60 11.31
N THR A 140 11.80 22.66 10.00
CA THR A 140 11.19 23.64 9.09
C THR A 140 10.97 23.03 7.70
N GLY A 141 10.16 23.65 6.85
CA GLY A 141 9.98 23.25 5.45
C GLY A 141 8.73 22.41 5.16
N HIS A 142 7.99 22.04 6.20
CA HIS A 142 6.73 21.29 6.11
C HIS A 142 5.58 22.01 6.85
N GLY A 143 4.35 21.54 6.68
CA GLY A 143 3.19 22.04 7.43
C GLY A 143 3.35 21.89 8.94
N ALA A 144 2.66 22.71 9.74
CA ALA A 144 2.86 22.80 11.20
C ALA A 144 2.68 21.47 11.96
N GLU A 145 1.83 20.58 11.46
CA GLU A 145 1.54 19.27 12.06
C GLU A 145 2.23 18.12 11.31
N SER A 146 3.29 18.42 10.56
CA SER A 146 3.97 17.43 9.74
C SER A 146 4.69 16.37 10.58
N THR A 147 4.47 15.12 10.20
CA THR A 147 5.10 13.92 10.76
C THR A 147 6.61 13.84 10.47
N HIS A 148 7.13 14.64 9.53
CA HIS A 148 8.57 14.80 9.28
C HIS A 148 9.30 15.38 10.51
N TYR A 149 8.67 16.30 11.25
CA TYR A 149 9.26 16.89 12.45
C TYR A 149 9.41 15.87 13.60
N ASP A 150 8.63 14.80 13.57
CA ASP A 150 8.75 13.67 14.49
C ASP A 150 9.74 12.58 13.97
N GLY A 151 10.36 12.76 12.80
CA GLY A 151 11.18 11.73 12.15
C GLY A 151 10.42 10.46 11.78
N ARG A 152 9.11 10.57 11.55
CA ARG A 152 8.23 9.43 11.22
C ARG A 152 7.92 9.31 9.73
N ALA A 153 8.33 10.29 8.94
CA ALA A 153 7.96 10.37 7.54
C ALA A 153 9.16 10.44 6.60
N VAL A 154 8.95 9.92 5.41
CA VAL A 154 9.91 9.92 4.30
C VAL A 154 9.17 10.31 3.03
N ASP A 155 9.78 11.20 2.25
CA ASP A 155 9.34 11.51 0.89
C ASP A 155 10.21 10.76 -0.11
N VAL A 156 9.59 10.09 -1.08
CA VAL A 156 10.28 9.37 -2.16
C VAL A 156 9.95 10.05 -3.49
N PHE A 157 10.94 10.71 -4.09
CA PHE A 157 10.74 11.58 -5.24
C PHE A 157 10.72 10.83 -6.57
N PHE A 158 9.73 11.17 -7.41
CA PHE A 158 9.55 10.71 -8.79
C PHE A 158 9.45 11.95 -9.69
N ARG A 159 10.60 12.54 -10.03
CA ARG A 159 10.71 13.83 -10.72
C ARG A 159 11.27 13.71 -12.13
N PRO A 160 10.82 14.54 -13.09
CA PRO A 160 9.71 15.52 -13.00
C PRO A 160 8.32 14.86 -13.04
N VAL A 161 7.25 15.61 -12.80
CA VAL A 161 5.87 15.09 -12.89
C VAL A 161 5.58 14.68 -14.34
N THR A 162 5.53 13.37 -14.59
CA THR A 162 5.19 12.75 -15.87
C THR A 162 4.32 11.53 -15.60
N GLU A 163 3.55 11.08 -16.57
CA GLU A 163 2.73 9.87 -16.43
C GLU A 163 3.58 8.65 -16.03
N GLU A 164 4.77 8.49 -16.61
CA GLU A 164 5.67 7.37 -16.28
C GLU A 164 6.20 7.46 -14.86
N ASN A 165 6.64 8.63 -14.41
CA ASN A 165 7.09 8.82 -13.02
C ASN A 165 5.92 8.65 -12.04
N ARG A 166 4.71 9.08 -12.41
CA ARG A 166 3.50 8.83 -11.63
C ARG A 166 3.22 7.33 -11.52
N ARG A 167 3.33 6.57 -12.60
CA ARG A 167 3.20 5.10 -12.60
C ARG A 167 4.19 4.43 -11.66
N GLN A 168 5.46 4.85 -11.67
CA GLN A 168 6.48 4.34 -10.75
C GLN A 168 6.16 4.67 -9.28
N GLY A 169 5.69 5.89 -9.00
CA GLY A 169 5.21 6.26 -7.66
C GLY A 169 4.02 5.42 -7.21
N TRP A 170 3.09 5.09 -8.11
CA TRP A 170 1.96 4.21 -7.80
C TRP A 170 2.38 2.78 -7.49
N VAL A 171 3.40 2.24 -8.17
CA VAL A 171 3.98 0.92 -7.80
C VAL A 171 4.48 0.93 -6.36
N LEU A 172 5.20 1.98 -5.94
CA LEU A 172 5.65 2.13 -4.56
C LEU A 172 4.48 2.31 -3.59
N ALA A 173 3.52 3.18 -3.90
CA ALA A 173 2.37 3.46 -3.05
C ALA A 173 1.54 2.19 -2.79
N HIS A 174 1.30 1.37 -3.81
CA HIS A 174 0.62 0.08 -3.66
C HIS A 174 1.39 -0.90 -2.76
N TRP A 175 2.72 -0.98 -2.92
CA TRP A 175 3.55 -1.82 -2.07
C TRP A 175 3.49 -1.40 -0.59
N LEU A 176 3.58 -0.09 -0.32
CA LEU A 176 3.46 0.44 1.04
C LEU A 176 2.10 0.11 1.67
N VAL A 177 1.01 0.23 0.90
CA VAL A 177 -0.34 -0.11 1.36
C VAL A 177 -0.50 -1.62 1.62
N ALA A 178 0.06 -2.47 0.75
CA ALA A 178 0.04 -3.93 0.96
C ALA A 178 0.82 -4.34 2.22
N HIS A 179 1.97 -3.69 2.49
CA HIS A 179 2.82 -3.96 3.65
C HIS A 179 2.51 -3.12 4.90
N ALA A 180 1.40 -2.37 4.90
CA ALA A 180 1.15 -1.35 5.91
C ALA A 180 1.12 -1.86 7.35
N GLU A 181 0.56 -3.05 7.61
CA GLU A 181 0.48 -3.60 8.97
C GLU A 181 1.85 -4.04 9.49
N GLU A 182 2.63 -4.72 8.64
CA GLU A 182 3.98 -5.20 8.95
C GLU A 182 4.94 -4.03 9.22
N LEU A 183 4.84 -2.97 8.41
CA LEU A 183 5.71 -1.80 8.47
C LEU A 183 5.15 -0.68 9.36
N GLU A 184 4.01 -0.93 10.02
CA GLU A 184 3.35 0.01 10.92
C GLU A 184 3.08 1.38 10.24
N VAL A 185 2.72 1.35 8.95
CA VAL A 185 2.39 2.55 8.15
C VAL A 185 1.08 3.17 8.64
N GLN A 186 1.07 4.49 8.77
CA GLN A 186 -0.09 5.28 9.16
C GLN A 186 -0.78 5.93 7.96
N TYR A 187 -0.02 6.61 7.10
CA TYR A 187 -0.52 7.24 5.87
C TYR A 187 0.41 6.98 4.69
N VAL A 188 -0.20 6.95 3.50
CA VAL A 188 0.48 7.10 2.22
C VAL A 188 -0.25 8.19 1.44
N ILE A 189 0.47 9.21 0.98
CA ILE A 189 -0.08 10.31 0.17
C ILE A 189 0.68 10.36 -1.14
N PHE A 190 -0.05 10.34 -2.25
CA PHE A 190 0.52 10.44 -3.57
C PHE A 190 -0.53 10.85 -4.59
N ASP A 191 -0.17 11.71 -5.53
CA ASP A 191 -0.95 11.96 -6.74
C ASP A 191 -2.41 12.39 -6.46
N ASP A 192 -2.58 13.41 -5.60
CA ASP A 192 -3.88 13.86 -5.05
C ASP A 192 -4.70 12.81 -4.31
N ARG A 193 -4.07 11.72 -3.84
CA ARG A 193 -4.72 10.66 -3.08
C ARG A 193 -4.07 10.45 -1.74
N VAL A 194 -4.89 10.08 -0.76
CA VAL A 194 -4.43 9.64 0.55
C VAL A 194 -5.05 8.29 0.93
N TRP A 195 -4.21 7.38 1.40
CA TRP A 195 -4.61 6.15 2.06
C TRP A 195 -4.20 6.22 3.53
N SER A 196 -5.03 5.65 4.41
CA SER A 196 -4.74 5.57 5.85
C SER A 196 -5.15 4.22 6.43
N VAL A 197 -4.36 3.74 7.39
CA VAL A 197 -4.71 2.61 8.24
C VAL A 197 -5.98 2.86 9.07
N HIS A 198 -6.34 4.12 9.31
CA HIS A 198 -7.59 4.51 9.96
C HIS A 198 -8.75 4.77 8.98
N GLY A 199 -8.49 4.59 7.68
CA GLY A 199 -9.44 4.87 6.60
C GLY A 199 -10.56 3.83 6.51
N LEU A 200 -11.74 4.29 6.09
CA LEU A 200 -12.90 3.41 5.89
C LEU A 200 -12.61 2.39 4.80
N ARG A 201 -12.64 1.10 5.16
CA ARG A 201 -12.47 -0.03 4.24
C ARG A 201 -11.20 0.05 3.37
N GLY A 202 -10.16 0.73 3.85
CA GLY A 202 -8.86 0.80 3.17
C GLY A 202 -8.88 1.49 1.81
N GLN A 203 -9.88 2.34 1.55
CA GLN A 203 -10.05 3.04 0.28
C GLN A 203 -9.20 4.31 0.22
N TRP A 204 -8.61 4.58 -0.95
CA TRP A 204 -8.02 5.89 -1.25
C TRP A 204 -9.09 6.98 -1.20
N GLN A 205 -8.75 8.13 -0.62
CA GLN A 205 -9.56 9.33 -0.61
C GLN A 205 -8.86 10.44 -1.41
N ASP A 206 -9.62 11.45 -1.83
CA ASP A 206 -9.02 12.69 -2.36
C ASP A 206 -8.17 13.35 -1.27
N TYR A 207 -6.96 13.78 -1.64
CA TYR A 207 -6.11 14.60 -0.80
C TYR A 207 -6.36 16.08 -1.11
N ASP A 208 -6.80 16.84 -0.11
CA ASP A 208 -7.06 18.28 -0.25
C ASP A 208 -5.77 19.07 0.04
N ALA A 209 -5.05 19.41 -1.04
CA ALA A 209 -3.79 20.15 -0.93
C ALA A 209 -4.06 21.62 -0.53
N PRO A 210 -3.22 22.22 0.35
CA PRO A 210 -3.37 23.63 0.74
C PRO A 210 -3.34 24.62 -0.43
N ASP A 211 -2.63 24.27 -1.51
CA ASP A 211 -2.57 25.01 -2.76
C ASP A 211 -2.77 24.03 -3.94
N PRO A 212 -3.95 24.03 -4.60
CA PRO A 212 -4.26 23.08 -5.67
C PRO A 212 -3.52 23.34 -6.99
N ASP A 213 -2.87 24.50 -7.14
CA ASP A 213 -2.05 24.82 -8.31
C ASP A 213 -0.58 24.38 -8.12
N ASN A 214 -0.22 23.91 -6.93
CA ASN A 214 1.14 23.50 -6.60
C ASN A 214 1.29 21.98 -6.64
N GLU A 215 1.95 21.48 -7.69
CA GLU A 215 2.19 20.05 -7.93
C GLU A 215 2.92 19.35 -6.77
N ILE A 216 3.81 20.07 -6.07
CA ILE A 216 4.56 19.51 -4.92
C ILE A 216 3.63 19.34 -3.73
N LEU A 217 2.83 20.35 -3.39
CA LEU A 217 1.88 20.24 -2.28
C LEU A 217 0.78 19.22 -2.56
N ARG A 218 0.48 18.95 -3.83
CA ARG A 218 -0.40 17.88 -4.31
C ARG A 218 0.22 16.49 -4.33
N HIS A 219 1.50 16.37 -3.96
CA HIS A 219 2.24 15.11 -3.96
C HIS A 219 2.29 14.44 -5.34
N LEU A 220 2.29 15.21 -6.43
CA LEU A 220 2.37 14.66 -7.78
C LEU A 220 3.79 14.19 -8.13
N ASP A 221 4.80 14.69 -7.41
CA ASP A 221 6.22 14.44 -7.66
C ASP A 221 6.91 13.58 -6.59
N HIS A 222 6.18 13.14 -5.56
CA HIS A 222 6.71 12.27 -4.52
C HIS A 222 5.63 11.48 -3.79
N VAL A 223 5.97 10.25 -3.43
CA VAL A 223 5.18 9.46 -2.47
C VAL A 223 5.61 9.86 -1.07
N HIS A 224 4.69 10.42 -0.30
CA HIS A 224 4.87 10.63 1.14
C HIS A 224 4.36 9.41 1.89
N VAL A 225 5.14 8.93 2.85
CA VAL A 225 4.74 7.87 3.76
C VAL A 225 5.17 8.19 5.18
N ASP A 226 4.28 7.98 6.13
CA ASP A 226 4.61 8.04 7.55
C ASP A 226 4.11 6.84 8.33
N VAL A 227 4.80 6.58 9.43
CA VAL A 227 4.56 5.44 10.32
C VAL A 227 3.87 5.86 11.60
N LEU A 228 3.18 4.91 12.23
CA LEU A 228 2.47 5.09 13.48
C LEU A 228 3.39 5.72 14.55
N ARG A 229 2.86 6.74 15.23
CA ARG A 229 3.57 7.45 16.32
C ARG A 229 3.93 6.51 17.48
N GLY A 230 2.98 5.67 17.89
CA GLY A 230 3.01 5.03 19.20
C GLY A 230 2.82 6.03 20.35
N GLY A 231 2.82 5.53 21.57
CA GLY A 231 2.49 6.29 22.78
C GLY A 231 1.00 6.55 22.94
N THR A 232 0.60 7.01 24.11
CA THR A 232 -0.78 7.46 24.35
C THR A 232 -1.04 8.76 23.61
N ARG A 233 -2.20 8.86 22.96
CA ARG A 233 -2.70 10.11 22.36
C ARG A 233 -2.78 11.25 23.38
#